data_AF-A0A086XQB4-F1
#
_entry.id   AF-A0A086XQB4-F1
#
_cell.length_a   1.000
_cell.length_b   1.000
_cell.length_c   1.000
_cell.angle_alpha   90.00
_cell.angle_beta   90.00
_cell.angle_gamma   90.00
#
_symmetry.space_group_name_H-M   'P 1'
#
loop_
_entity.id
_entity.type
_entity.pdbx_description
1 polymer ?
#
loop_
_entity_poly.entity_id
_entity_poly.type
_entity_poly.pdbx_seq_one_letter_code
_entity_poly.pdbx_strand_id
1 'polypeptide(L)'
;MPIGGLAGLMLEPGARISHAAVALAAQTGTLITWVGEGGVRLYSAGQPGGARSDKLLWQASLALDDAARLRIVRHMFALRFGEAAPERRSIDQLRGIEGVRVRESYALLARKYGVNWKRRKYDPKDWDAGDTPNRCLSAATACLHGLTEAAVLAAGYAPAIGFLHTGKPLSFVYDIADLWKVQTVVPEAFRIAGLA
;
A
#
# COMPACT_ATOMS: atom_id res chain seq x y z
N MET A 1 -28.39 -4.42 -3.67
CA MET A 1 -27.17 -5.19 -3.31
C MET A 1 -27.39 -5.85 -1.96
N PRO A 2 -27.05 -7.14 -1.79
CA PRO A 2 -27.13 -7.81 -0.48
C PRO A 2 -25.96 -7.36 0.40
N ILE A 3 -26.11 -6.24 1.09
CA ILE A 3 -24.99 -5.55 1.75
C ILE A 3 -24.32 -6.41 2.84
N GLY A 4 -25.08 -7.22 3.58
CA GLY A 4 -24.50 -8.07 4.63
C GLY A 4 -23.66 -9.25 4.16
N GLY A 5 -23.60 -9.52 2.84
CA GLY A 5 -22.64 -10.45 2.25
C GLY A 5 -21.34 -9.78 1.79
N LEU A 6 -21.24 -8.44 1.89
CA LEU A 6 -20.10 -7.67 1.44
C LEU A 6 -19.21 -7.29 2.62
N ALA A 7 -17.91 -7.53 2.46
CA ALA A 7 -16.90 -7.07 3.42
C ALA A 7 -16.78 -5.54 3.43
N GLY A 8 -16.98 -4.89 2.27
CA GLY A 8 -16.96 -3.44 2.18
C GLY A 8 -17.57 -2.89 0.90
N LEU A 9 -17.84 -1.58 0.93
CA LEU A 9 -18.37 -0.78 -0.15
C LEU A 9 -17.46 0.44 -0.37
N MET A 10 -16.95 0.58 -1.58
CA MET A 10 -16.13 1.72 -2.00
C MET A 10 -17.02 2.75 -2.70
N LEU A 11 -17.11 3.95 -2.12
CA LEU A 11 -17.87 5.07 -2.65
C LEU A 11 -16.92 6.05 -3.36
N GLU A 12 -17.07 6.13 -4.67
CA GLU A 12 -16.28 7.00 -5.56
C GLU A 12 -16.85 8.43 -5.65
N PRO A 13 -16.13 9.38 -6.27
CA PRO A 13 -16.62 10.75 -6.43
C PRO A 13 -18.00 10.82 -7.11
N GLY A 14 -18.86 11.70 -6.58
CA GLY A 14 -20.25 11.85 -7.05
C GLY A 14 -21.24 10.87 -6.39
N ALA A 15 -20.77 9.86 -5.67
CA ALA A 15 -21.64 8.98 -4.90
C ALA A 15 -22.30 9.73 -3.72
N ARG A 16 -23.59 9.45 -3.50
CA ARG A 16 -24.34 9.91 -2.33
C ARG A 16 -24.88 8.68 -1.60
N ILE A 17 -24.77 8.67 -0.28
CA ILE A 17 -25.28 7.60 0.56
C ILE A 17 -26.22 8.16 1.62
N SER A 18 -27.36 7.51 1.83
CA SER A 18 -28.32 7.92 2.85
C SER A 18 -27.87 7.45 4.24
N HIS A 19 -28.33 8.14 5.28
CA HIS A 19 -28.10 7.71 6.67
C HIS A 19 -28.55 6.26 6.92
N ALA A 20 -29.72 5.87 6.40
CA ALA A 20 -30.25 4.51 6.55
C ALA A 20 -29.34 3.44 5.93
N ALA A 21 -28.71 3.74 4.78
CA ALA A 21 -27.75 2.83 4.16
C ALA A 21 -26.47 2.68 4.99
N VAL A 22 -25.97 3.78 5.58
CA VAL A 22 -24.82 3.73 6.51
C VAL A 22 -25.17 2.92 7.77
N ALA A 23 -26.36 3.14 8.34
CA ALA A 23 -26.82 2.40 9.52
C ALA A 23 -26.93 0.89 9.23
N LEU A 24 -27.50 0.51 8.09
CA LEU A 24 -27.60 -0.89 7.68
C LEU A 24 -26.22 -1.51 7.49
N ALA A 25 -25.30 -0.82 6.80
CA ALA A 25 -23.92 -1.29 6.63
C ALA A 25 -23.23 -1.53 7.97
N ALA A 26 -23.40 -0.61 8.94
CA ALA A 26 -22.85 -0.77 10.28
C ALA A 26 -23.46 -1.98 11.02
N GLN A 27 -24.77 -2.20 10.91
CA GLN A 27 -25.46 -3.35 11.50
C GLN A 27 -24.98 -4.68 10.92
N THR A 28 -24.68 -4.73 9.62
CA THR A 28 -24.21 -5.93 8.95
C THR A 28 -22.69 -6.10 8.95
N GLY A 29 -21.95 -5.17 9.56
CA GLY A 29 -20.48 -5.20 9.59
C GLY A 29 -19.82 -4.94 8.23
N THR A 30 -20.51 -4.26 7.31
CA THR A 30 -19.98 -3.88 6.00
C THR A 30 -19.23 -2.57 6.10
N LEU A 31 -17.93 -2.60 5.81
CA LEU A 31 -17.08 -1.40 5.79
C LEU A 31 -17.56 -0.43 4.70
N ILE A 32 -17.66 0.87 4.98
CA ILE A 32 -17.84 1.89 3.94
C ILE A 32 -16.55 2.68 3.82
N THR A 33 -15.98 2.77 2.63
CA THR A 33 -14.83 3.63 2.34
C THR A 33 -15.21 4.68 1.30
N TRP A 34 -14.80 5.92 1.54
CA TRP A 34 -14.87 7.00 0.56
C TRP A 34 -13.53 7.08 -0.13
N VAL A 35 -13.52 6.83 -1.43
CA VAL A 35 -12.32 6.74 -2.24
C VAL A 35 -12.39 7.70 -3.44
N GLY A 36 -11.23 8.00 -4.02
CA GLY A 36 -11.13 8.62 -5.33
C GLY A 36 -11.52 7.63 -6.45
N GLU A 37 -11.58 8.12 -7.68
CA GLU A 37 -11.85 7.29 -8.87
C GLU A 37 -10.91 6.08 -8.94
N GLY A 38 -11.43 4.89 -9.19
CA GLY A 38 -10.68 3.64 -9.25
C GLY A 38 -10.07 3.19 -7.92
N GLY A 39 -10.47 3.75 -6.78
CA GLY A 39 -9.90 3.41 -5.47
C GLY A 39 -8.49 3.96 -5.22
N VAL A 40 -8.04 4.91 -6.07
CA VAL A 40 -6.64 5.39 -6.08
C VAL A 40 -6.26 6.27 -4.89
N ARG A 41 -7.23 6.69 -4.09
CA ARG A 41 -7.02 7.48 -2.89
C ARG A 41 -8.09 7.10 -1.88
N LEU A 42 -7.71 6.88 -0.63
CA LEU A 42 -8.67 6.80 0.46
C LEU A 42 -8.85 8.21 1.05
N TYR A 43 -10.10 8.65 1.18
CA TYR A 43 -10.46 9.91 1.85
C TYR A 43 -10.95 9.69 3.27
N SER A 44 -11.79 8.66 3.45
CA SER A 44 -12.39 8.33 4.74
C SER A 44 -12.83 6.87 4.77
N ALA A 45 -13.02 6.32 5.97
CA ALA A 45 -13.57 5.00 6.20
C ALA A 45 -14.53 5.02 7.39
N GLY A 46 -15.64 4.31 7.30
CA GLY A 46 -16.52 4.00 8.43
C GLY A 46 -15.87 2.95 9.33
N GLN A 47 -16.00 3.07 10.66
CA GLN A 47 -15.28 2.22 11.62
C GLN A 47 -13.74 2.20 11.40
N PRO A 48 -13.07 3.37 11.25
CA PRO A 48 -11.63 3.40 11.02
C PRO A 48 -10.89 2.90 12.26
N GLY A 49 -10.15 1.80 12.13
CA GLY A 49 -9.48 1.11 13.26
C GLY A 49 -9.96 -0.33 13.49
N GLY A 50 -10.93 -0.79 12.69
CA GLY A 50 -11.40 -2.17 12.68
C GLY A 50 -12.51 -2.42 13.70
N ALA A 51 -13.63 -2.98 13.23
CA ALA A 51 -14.70 -3.49 14.10
C ALA A 51 -14.24 -4.64 15.02
N ARG A 52 -13.01 -5.13 14.83
CA ARG A 52 -12.46 -6.37 15.36
C ARG A 52 -11.21 -6.11 16.19
N SER A 53 -11.40 -5.98 17.50
CA SER A 53 -10.29 -5.81 18.45
C SER A 53 -9.32 -7.00 18.44
N ASP A 54 -9.79 -8.20 18.14
CA ASP A 54 -8.95 -9.40 18.05
C ASP A 54 -7.89 -9.30 16.94
N LYS A 55 -8.26 -8.77 15.76
CA LYS A 55 -7.32 -8.54 14.64
C LYS A 55 -6.30 -7.47 14.97
N LEU A 56 -6.74 -6.37 15.58
CA LEU A 56 -5.86 -5.30 16.02
C LEU A 56 -4.84 -5.79 17.06
N LEU A 57 -5.30 -6.48 18.10
CA LEU A 57 -4.45 -7.02 19.17
C LEU A 57 -3.49 -8.08 18.63
N TRP A 58 -3.93 -8.93 17.71
CA TRP A 58 -3.07 -9.92 17.07
C TRP A 58 -1.96 -9.25 16.24
N GLN A 59 -2.30 -8.28 15.39
CA GLN A 59 -1.32 -7.53 14.61
C GLN A 59 -0.33 -6.80 15.53
N ALA A 60 -0.82 -6.16 16.60
CA ALA A 60 0.01 -5.50 17.59
C ALA A 60 0.95 -6.49 18.30
N SER A 61 0.47 -7.66 18.71
CA SER A 61 1.31 -8.68 19.36
C SER A 61 2.45 -9.16 18.46
N LEU A 62 2.20 -9.28 17.16
CA LEU A 62 3.21 -9.69 16.18
C LEU A 62 4.23 -8.58 15.92
N ALA A 63 3.80 -7.32 15.94
CA ALA A 63 4.68 -6.18 15.72
C ALA A 63 5.56 -5.86 16.94
N LEU A 64 5.08 -6.19 18.15
CA LEU A 64 5.79 -5.99 19.42
C LEU A 64 6.72 -7.15 19.79
N ASP A 65 6.57 -8.33 19.18
CA ASP A 65 7.50 -9.45 19.30
C ASP A 65 8.56 -9.38 18.18
N ASP A 66 9.81 -9.09 18.54
CA ASP A 66 10.92 -8.95 17.59
C ASP A 66 11.16 -10.21 16.74
N ALA A 67 10.98 -11.40 17.31
CA ALA A 67 11.14 -12.65 16.59
C ALA A 67 9.99 -12.87 15.60
N ALA A 68 8.75 -12.58 16.02
CA ALA A 68 7.58 -12.64 15.13
C ALA A 68 7.68 -11.62 13.99
N ARG A 69 8.03 -10.37 14.32
CA ARG A 69 8.26 -9.29 13.37
C ARG A 69 9.32 -9.67 12.34
N LEU A 70 10.46 -10.23 12.76
CA LEU A 70 11.49 -10.68 11.84
C LEU A 70 10.99 -11.80 10.90
N ARG A 71 10.23 -12.78 11.42
CA ARG A 71 9.63 -13.84 10.57
C ARG A 71 8.70 -13.25 9.50
N ILE A 72 7.89 -12.26 9.87
CA ILE A 72 6.96 -11.60 8.94
C ILE A 72 7.73 -10.81 7.88
N VAL A 73 8.73 -10.00 8.25
CA VAL A 73 9.55 -9.27 7.27
C VAL A 73 10.25 -10.23 6.31
N ARG A 74 10.74 -11.38 6.78
CA ARG A 74 11.33 -12.42 5.92
C ARG A 74 10.31 -13.04 4.97
N HIS A 75 9.08 -13.27 5.43
CA HIS A 75 8.00 -13.76 4.58
C HIS A 75 7.60 -12.74 3.51
N MET A 76 7.48 -11.46 3.90
CA MET A 76 7.23 -10.35 2.96
C MET A 76 8.32 -10.24 1.90
N PHE A 77 9.59 -10.34 2.29
CA PHE A 77 10.71 -10.37 1.36
C PHE A 77 10.57 -11.53 0.36
N ALA A 78 10.21 -12.71 0.85
CA ALA A 78 10.04 -13.89 -0.01
C ALA A 78 8.87 -13.76 -0.98
N LEU A 79 7.75 -13.20 -0.54
CA LEU A 79 6.62 -12.88 -1.42
C LEU A 79 7.01 -11.86 -2.50
N ARG A 80 7.73 -10.80 -2.11
CA ARG A 80 8.11 -9.71 -3.03
C ARG A 80 9.07 -10.18 -4.12
N PHE A 81 10.04 -11.03 -3.78
CA PHE A 81 11.14 -11.41 -4.67
C PHE A 81 11.05 -12.84 -5.21
N GLY A 82 10.10 -13.66 -4.74
CA GLY A 82 9.96 -15.05 -5.16
C GLY A 82 11.05 -16.00 -4.64
N GLU A 83 11.83 -15.58 -3.66
CA GLU A 83 12.94 -16.36 -3.10
C GLU A 83 13.14 -16.10 -1.60
N ALA A 84 13.75 -17.04 -0.89
CA ALA A 84 13.95 -16.91 0.55
C ALA A 84 14.84 -15.70 0.90
N ALA A 85 14.48 -14.99 1.98
CA ALA A 85 15.32 -13.94 2.53
C ALA A 85 16.67 -14.51 3.01
N PRO A 86 17.81 -13.83 2.79
CA PRO A 86 19.11 -14.30 3.26
C PRO A 86 19.13 -14.57 4.76
N GLU A 87 19.70 -15.70 5.18
CA GLU A 87 19.78 -16.05 6.61
C GLU A 87 20.66 -15.08 7.41
N ARG A 88 20.44 -15.06 8.74
CA ARG A 88 21.22 -14.28 9.71
C ARG A 88 21.31 -12.78 9.38
N ARG A 89 20.22 -12.21 8.84
CA ARG A 89 20.09 -10.78 8.56
C ARG A 89 19.04 -10.11 9.43
N SER A 90 19.37 -8.93 9.93
CA SER A 90 18.42 -8.06 10.62
C SER A 90 17.43 -7.41 9.63
N ILE A 91 16.35 -6.83 10.15
CA ILE A 91 15.34 -6.11 9.34
C ILE A 91 16.00 -4.99 8.53
N ASP A 92 16.90 -4.20 9.13
CA ASP A 92 17.57 -3.10 8.44
C ASP A 92 18.50 -3.59 7.32
N GLN A 93 19.16 -4.74 7.51
CA GLN A 93 19.95 -5.37 6.47
C GLN A 93 19.07 -5.86 5.31
N LEU A 94 17.93 -6.47 5.59
CA LEU A 94 16.96 -6.88 4.56
C LEU A 94 16.42 -5.67 3.79
N ARG A 95 16.11 -4.57 4.48
CA ARG A 95 15.70 -3.30 3.86
C ARG A 95 16.77 -2.75 2.92
N GLY A 96 18.05 -2.86 3.30
CA GLY A 96 19.18 -2.45 2.44
C GLY A 96 19.25 -3.25 1.13
N ILE A 97 19.08 -4.58 1.21
CA ILE A 97 19.07 -5.49 0.05
C ILE A 97 17.89 -5.16 -0.87
N GLU A 98 16.71 -4.98 -0.30
CA GLU A 98 15.49 -4.58 -1.02
C GLU A 98 15.67 -3.24 -1.74
N GLY A 99 16.28 -2.25 -1.08
CA GLY A 99 16.58 -0.95 -1.70
C GLY A 99 17.52 -1.03 -2.91
N VAL A 100 18.48 -1.96 -2.92
CA VAL A 100 19.32 -2.23 -4.09
C VAL A 100 18.49 -2.81 -5.24
N ARG A 101 17.72 -3.86 -4.96
CA ARG A 101 16.89 -4.54 -5.97
C ARG A 101 15.84 -3.64 -6.60
N VAL A 102 15.23 -2.76 -5.81
CA VAL A 102 14.26 -1.77 -6.32
C VAL A 102 14.96 -0.79 -7.27
N ARG A 103 16.17 -0.32 -6.95
CA ARG A 103 16.94 0.57 -7.84
C ARG A 103 17.32 -0.11 -9.15
N GLU A 104 17.73 -1.37 -9.08
CA GLU A 104 18.02 -2.19 -10.27
C GLU A 104 16.76 -2.38 -11.13
N SER A 105 15.62 -2.66 -10.51
CA SER A 105 14.33 -2.80 -11.19
C SER A 105 13.94 -1.51 -11.92
N TYR A 106 14.11 -0.34 -11.28
CA TYR A 106 13.89 0.95 -11.95
C TYR A 106 14.83 1.15 -13.13
N ALA A 107 16.12 0.82 -12.99
CA ALA A 107 17.08 0.96 -14.09
C ALA A 107 16.75 0.02 -15.27
N LEU A 108 16.28 -1.20 -15.00
CA LEU A 108 15.83 -2.15 -16.02
C LEU A 108 14.58 -1.65 -16.75
N LEU A 109 13.58 -1.18 -16.01
CA LEU A 109 12.34 -0.65 -16.60
C LEU A 109 12.59 0.65 -17.36
N ALA A 110 13.49 1.51 -16.89
CA ALA A 110 13.93 2.70 -17.59
C ALA A 110 14.50 2.36 -18.96
N ARG A 111 15.43 1.40 -19.03
CA ARG A 111 16.00 0.92 -20.30
C ARG A 111 14.93 0.29 -21.20
N LYS A 112 14.05 -0.55 -20.63
CA LYS A 112 12.98 -1.23 -21.37
C LYS A 112 12.03 -0.25 -22.06
N TYR A 113 11.67 0.85 -21.39
CA TYR A 113 10.70 1.82 -21.89
C TYR A 113 11.33 3.12 -22.44
N GLY A 114 12.66 3.16 -22.61
CA GLY A 114 13.34 4.34 -23.16
C GLY A 114 13.30 5.60 -22.27
N VAL A 115 13.11 5.44 -20.96
CA VAL A 115 12.99 6.55 -20.01
C VAL A 115 14.35 6.99 -19.48
N ASN A 116 14.65 8.30 -19.53
CA ASN A 116 15.84 8.85 -18.88
C ASN A 116 15.67 8.88 -17.35
N TRP A 117 16.17 7.84 -16.68
CA TRP A 117 16.06 7.68 -15.22
C TRP A 117 17.39 7.92 -14.51
N LYS A 118 17.43 8.96 -13.67
CA LYS A 118 18.59 9.26 -12.82
C LYS A 118 18.45 8.62 -11.44
N ARG A 119 17.38 8.97 -10.73
CA ARG A 119 17.05 8.47 -9.39
C ARG A 119 15.60 8.78 -9.04
N ARG A 120 15.09 8.13 -8.00
CA ARG A 120 13.85 8.56 -7.35
C ARG A 120 14.10 9.91 -6.66
N LYS A 121 13.43 10.97 -7.09
CA LYS A 121 13.48 12.31 -6.48
C LYS A 121 12.11 12.97 -6.64
N TYR A 122 11.55 13.44 -5.53
CA TYR A 122 10.32 14.22 -5.53
C TYR A 122 10.35 15.18 -4.33
N ASP A 123 9.67 16.32 -4.46
CA ASP A 123 9.42 17.24 -3.36
C ASP A 123 7.94 17.09 -2.95
N PRO A 124 7.64 16.69 -1.69
CA PRO A 124 6.26 16.64 -1.21
C PRO A 124 5.51 17.99 -1.25
N LYS A 125 6.23 19.11 -1.31
CA LYS A 125 5.67 20.47 -1.33
C LYS A 125 5.61 21.08 -2.74
N ASP A 126 6.31 20.49 -3.71
CA ASP A 126 6.39 20.98 -5.09
C ASP A 126 6.30 19.81 -6.07
N TRP A 127 5.10 19.62 -6.61
CA TRP A 127 4.81 18.56 -7.59
C TRP A 127 5.55 18.77 -8.91
N ASP A 128 5.72 20.02 -9.34
CA ASP A 128 6.25 20.36 -10.66
C ASP A 128 7.78 20.33 -10.70
N ALA A 129 8.45 20.34 -9.54
CA ALA A 129 9.88 20.09 -9.42
C ALA A 129 10.31 18.65 -9.81
N GLY A 130 9.37 17.70 -9.91
CA GLY A 130 9.63 16.33 -10.33
C GLY A 130 9.69 16.17 -11.86
N ASP A 131 10.65 15.40 -12.36
CA ASP A 131 10.63 14.97 -13.77
C ASP A 131 9.42 14.06 -14.06
N THR A 132 9.04 13.95 -15.33
CA THR A 132 7.86 13.17 -15.76
C THR A 132 7.89 11.73 -15.21
N PRO A 133 9.00 10.97 -15.28
CA PRO A 133 9.06 9.64 -14.67
C PRO A 133 8.77 9.63 -13.17
N ASN A 134 9.32 10.59 -12.42
CA ASN A 134 9.05 10.68 -10.99
C ASN A 134 7.60 11.04 -10.69
N ARG A 135 6.98 11.92 -11.47
CA ARG A 135 5.55 12.27 -11.33
C ARG A 135 4.64 11.07 -11.64
N CYS A 136 4.87 10.38 -12.76
CA CYS A 136 4.13 9.16 -13.10
C CYS A 136 4.25 8.11 -11.98
N LEU A 137 5.46 7.88 -11.49
CA LEU A 137 5.69 6.91 -10.41
C LEU A 137 5.06 7.35 -9.08
N SER A 138 5.03 8.65 -8.77
CA SER A 138 4.32 9.18 -7.59
C SER A 138 2.81 8.98 -7.70
N ALA A 139 2.23 9.31 -8.85
CA ALA A 139 0.80 9.12 -9.10
C ALA A 139 0.41 7.64 -8.97
N ALA A 140 1.13 6.75 -9.66
CA ALA A 140 0.87 5.32 -9.65
C ALA A 140 1.07 4.70 -8.25
N THR A 141 2.08 5.15 -7.49
CA THR A 141 2.30 4.72 -6.11
C THR A 141 1.19 5.22 -5.18
N ALA A 142 0.71 6.46 -5.34
CA ALA A 142 -0.41 6.98 -4.58
C ALA A 142 -1.68 6.14 -4.81
N CYS A 143 -1.93 5.77 -6.08
CA CYS A 143 -3.01 4.85 -6.45
C CYS A 143 -2.95 3.54 -5.67
N LEU A 144 -1.77 2.91 -5.67
CA LEU A 144 -1.55 1.64 -4.98
C LEU A 144 -1.72 1.77 -3.46
N HIS A 145 -1.25 2.87 -2.87
CA HIS A 145 -1.42 3.12 -1.44
C HIS A 145 -2.89 3.25 -1.06
N GLY A 146 -3.70 3.99 -1.84
CA GLY A 146 -5.13 4.13 -1.58
C GLY A 146 -5.87 2.79 -1.58
N LEU A 147 -5.61 1.97 -2.60
CA LEU A 147 -6.19 0.63 -2.71
C LEU A 147 -5.73 -0.28 -1.56
N THR A 148 -4.44 -0.20 -1.21
CA THR A 148 -3.86 -1.01 -0.14
C THR A 148 -4.43 -0.63 1.23
N GLU A 149 -4.63 0.66 1.49
CA GLU A 149 -5.24 1.13 2.74
C GLU A 149 -6.68 0.65 2.87
N ALA A 150 -7.46 0.74 1.78
CA ALA A 150 -8.82 0.18 1.75
C ALA A 150 -8.82 -1.33 2.04
N ALA A 151 -7.90 -2.09 1.46
CA ALA A 151 -7.77 -3.53 1.70
C ALA A 151 -7.37 -3.87 3.15
N VAL A 152 -6.43 -3.11 3.74
CA VAL A 152 -5.99 -3.26 5.12
C VAL A 152 -7.16 -3.03 6.09
N LEU A 153 -7.93 -1.98 5.88
CA LEU A 153 -9.10 -1.65 6.69
C LEU A 153 -10.21 -2.70 6.52
N ALA A 154 -10.48 -3.14 5.28
CA ALA A 154 -11.46 -4.18 5.01
C ALA A 154 -11.11 -5.52 5.67
N ALA A 155 -9.81 -5.82 5.81
CA ALA A 155 -9.31 -6.99 6.52
C ALA A 155 -9.35 -6.86 8.05
N GLY A 156 -9.70 -5.68 8.59
CA GLY A 156 -9.78 -5.40 10.01
C GLY A 156 -8.43 -5.14 10.68
N TYR A 157 -7.39 -4.78 9.91
CA TYR A 157 -6.07 -4.44 10.42
C TYR A 157 -5.86 -2.92 10.52
N ALA A 158 -4.89 -2.51 11.32
CA ALA A 158 -4.49 -1.12 11.46
C ALA A 158 -3.44 -0.72 10.40
N PRO A 159 -3.69 0.34 9.61
CA PRO A 159 -2.71 0.94 8.70
C PRO A 159 -1.39 1.37 9.37
N ALA A 160 -1.45 1.74 10.65
CA ALA A 160 -0.31 2.31 11.37
C ALA A 160 0.68 1.26 11.92
N ILE A 161 0.27 -0.01 12.06
CA ILE A 161 1.09 -1.06 12.69
C ILE A 161 1.82 -1.85 11.60
N GLY A 162 2.95 -1.31 11.11
CA GLY A 162 3.81 -1.99 10.15
C GLY A 162 4.91 -2.85 10.79
N PHE A 163 5.51 -3.70 9.98
CA PHE A 163 6.60 -4.61 10.31
C PHE A 163 7.92 -4.13 9.73
N LEU A 164 7.96 -3.83 8.43
CA LEU A 164 9.15 -3.28 7.76
C LEU A 164 9.19 -1.76 7.93
N HIS A 165 8.11 -1.04 7.65
CA HIS A 165 7.99 0.39 7.91
C HIS A 165 7.37 0.63 9.28
N THR A 166 7.99 1.47 10.11
CA THR A 166 7.49 1.79 11.46
C THR A 166 7.45 3.30 11.70
N GLY A 167 6.60 3.75 12.62
CA GLY A 167 6.53 5.15 13.06
C GLY A 167 5.77 6.10 12.12
N LYS A 168 5.10 5.59 11.07
CA LYS A 168 4.27 6.40 10.17
C LYS A 168 2.80 5.97 10.25
N PRO A 169 1.84 6.88 10.04
CA PRO A 169 0.40 6.53 10.07
C PRO A 169 -0.03 5.45 9.08
N LEU A 170 0.71 5.28 7.98
CA LEU A 170 0.44 4.33 6.89
C LEU A 170 1.54 3.25 6.77
N SER A 171 2.24 2.98 7.86
CA SER A 171 3.35 2.03 7.92
C SER A 171 3.01 0.66 7.30
N PHE A 172 1.89 0.05 7.69
CA PHE A 172 1.47 -1.25 7.16
C PHE A 172 0.96 -1.17 5.72
N VAL A 173 0.43 -0.02 5.31
CA VAL A 173 0.05 0.21 3.90
C VAL A 173 1.28 0.19 3.01
N TYR A 174 2.38 0.83 3.43
CA TYR A 174 3.64 0.79 2.68
C TYR A 174 4.20 -0.63 2.58
N ASP A 175 4.15 -1.38 3.70
CA ASP A 175 4.57 -2.77 3.76
C ASP A 175 3.85 -3.65 2.73
N ILE A 176 2.52 -3.59 2.67
CA ILE A 176 1.73 -4.41 1.76
C ILE A 176 1.83 -3.90 0.31
N ALA A 177 1.82 -2.59 0.08
CA ALA A 177 1.92 -2.02 -1.25
C ALA A 177 3.24 -2.40 -1.94
N ASP A 178 4.34 -2.39 -1.19
CA ASP A 178 5.67 -2.66 -1.74
C ASP A 178 5.83 -4.10 -2.25
N LEU A 179 5.01 -5.06 -1.78
CA LEU A 179 4.98 -6.44 -2.29
C LEU A 179 4.61 -6.49 -3.78
N TRP A 180 3.70 -5.63 -4.22
CA TRP A 180 3.11 -5.66 -5.56
C TRP A 180 3.66 -4.56 -6.48
N LYS A 181 4.19 -3.49 -5.89
CA LYS A 181 4.55 -2.25 -6.58
C LYS A 181 5.41 -2.44 -7.83
N VAL A 182 6.46 -3.27 -7.76
CA VAL A 182 7.39 -3.50 -8.89
C VAL A 182 6.76 -4.40 -9.97
N GLN A 183 5.77 -5.22 -9.61
CA GLN A 183 5.07 -6.10 -10.55
C GLN A 183 3.93 -5.39 -11.27
N THR A 184 3.33 -4.35 -10.67
CA THR A 184 2.10 -3.71 -11.17
C THR A 184 2.32 -2.25 -11.59
N VAL A 185 2.37 -1.33 -10.62
CA VAL A 185 2.28 0.11 -10.89
C VAL A 185 3.58 0.74 -11.41
N VAL A 186 4.74 0.18 -11.06
CA VAL A 186 6.03 0.71 -11.53
C VAL A 186 6.20 0.50 -13.03
N PRO A 187 6.05 -0.71 -13.61
CA PRO A 187 6.16 -0.89 -15.05
C PRO A 187 5.24 0.02 -15.83
N GLU A 188 4.01 0.23 -15.35
CA GLU A 188 3.04 1.11 -16.00
C GLU A 188 3.44 2.58 -15.93
N ALA A 189 3.92 3.05 -14.77
CA ALA A 189 4.43 4.42 -14.63
C ALA A 189 5.59 4.71 -15.60
N PHE A 190 6.52 3.77 -15.76
CA PHE A 190 7.63 3.90 -16.72
C PHE A 190 7.15 3.82 -18.17
N ARG A 191 6.18 2.94 -18.47
CA ARG A 191 5.57 2.85 -19.81
C ARG A 191 4.94 4.18 -20.21
N ILE A 192 4.12 4.78 -19.35
CA ILE A 192 3.49 6.08 -19.59
C ILE A 192 4.53 7.20 -19.72
N ALA A 193 5.53 7.22 -18.83
CA ALA A 193 6.58 8.24 -18.89
C ALA A 193 7.43 8.16 -20.18
N GLY A 194 7.58 6.99 -20.79
CA GLY A 194 8.27 6.80 -22.06
C GLY A 194 7.46 7.20 -23.30
N LEU A 195 6.15 7.48 -23.14
CA LEU A 195 5.29 7.98 -24.21
C LEU A 195 5.25 9.51 -24.29
N ALA A 196 5.75 10.19 -23.26
CA ALA A 196 5.78 11.65 -23.13
C ALA A 196 7.08 12.22 -23.70
#